data_AF-A0A9Q4IQG1-F1
#
_entry.id   AF-A0A9Q4IQG1-F1
#
_cell.length_a   1.000
_cell.length_b   1.000
_cell.length_c   1.000
_cell.angle_alpha   90.00
_cell.angle_beta   90.00
_cell.angle_gamma   90.00
#
_symmetry.space_group_name_H-M   'P 1'
#
loop_
_entity.id
_entity.type
_entity.pdbx_description
1 polymer ?
#
loop_
_entity_poly.entity_id
_entity_poly.type
_entity_poly.pdbx_seq_one_letter_code
_entity_poly.pdbx_strand_id
1 'polypeptide(L)'
;MIQAKNKYCKETFIRLNYWYDRMHGLVREDIEKVNAMVEHIEKTRSDWYPRTGDSLFLISGYGERSRPFFVDAVYGDNIVLRNFSRVPFVSRDKKGIKCDMHGGECVLVKAGDVRFKAWTTGRFKHWGHYGACENGEVYYDAKIALWECGAPEQPESREWFKIHIRKNTRPGGDMYTGEISCKDEDGLRQFVDDHEGFIFAEEDSPEMVMLCFRHSDMRISPEEWEKMDCPVSVREIYGQMQEVKIVKDHKTHLTTFYY
;
A
#
# COMPACT_ATOMS: atom_id res chain seq x y z
N MET A 1 -31.84 9.06 19.08
CA MET A 1 -30.97 9.03 17.88
C MET A 1 -30.39 10.41 17.71
N ILE A 2 -29.09 10.59 17.96
CA ILE A 2 -28.42 11.86 17.67
C ILE A 2 -28.09 11.80 16.18
N GLN A 3 -28.81 12.56 15.36
CA GLN A 3 -28.47 12.74 13.95
C GLN A 3 -27.08 13.40 13.91
N ALA A 4 -26.06 12.68 13.47
CA ALA A 4 -24.75 13.26 13.23
C ALA A 4 -24.94 14.42 12.24
N LYS A 5 -24.55 15.63 12.65
CA LYS A 5 -24.66 16.81 11.78
C LYS A 5 -23.73 16.60 10.60
N ASN A 6 -24.27 16.56 9.38
CA ASN A 6 -23.46 16.45 8.16
C ASN A 6 -22.34 17.49 8.17
N LYS A 7 -21.12 17.05 7.87
CA LYS A 7 -19.91 17.90 7.86
C LYS A 7 -19.96 18.91 6.73
N TYR A 8 -20.43 18.48 5.56
CA TYR A 8 -20.50 19.28 4.35
C TYR A 8 -21.94 19.65 4.01
N CYS A 9 -22.21 20.95 3.91
CA CYS A 9 -23.31 21.51 3.12
C CYS A 9 -22.81 21.94 1.74
N LYS A 10 -23.71 22.34 0.83
CA LYS A 10 -23.38 22.74 -0.55
C LYS A 10 -22.27 23.80 -0.60
N GLU A 11 -22.39 24.84 0.23
CA GLU A 11 -21.45 25.96 0.27
C GLU A 11 -20.05 25.51 0.71
N THR A 12 -19.96 24.69 1.75
CA THR A 12 -18.68 24.18 2.25
C THR A 12 -18.06 23.15 1.29
N PHE A 13 -18.89 22.38 0.58
CA PHE A 13 -18.43 21.37 -0.36
C PHE A 13 -17.85 22.00 -1.63
N ILE A 14 -18.51 23.03 -2.18
CA ILE A 14 -18.03 23.81 -3.34
C ILE A 14 -16.67 24.46 -3.07
N ARG A 15 -16.41 24.94 -1.84
CA ARG A 15 -15.11 25.54 -1.50
C ARG A 15 -13.94 24.60 -1.73
N LEU A 16 -14.15 23.30 -1.57
CA LEU A 16 -13.12 22.28 -1.78
C LEU A 16 -13.19 21.68 -3.20
N ASN A 17 -14.35 21.76 -3.85
CA ASN A 17 -14.66 21.09 -5.12
C ASN A 17 -15.10 22.06 -6.23
N TYR A 18 -14.56 23.27 -6.23
CA TYR A 18 -14.97 24.35 -7.14
C TYR A 18 -14.87 23.94 -8.62
N TRP A 19 -13.76 23.30 -9.00
CA TRP A 19 -13.55 22.86 -10.39
C TRP A 19 -14.48 21.72 -10.79
N TYR A 20 -14.75 20.79 -9.87
CA TYR A 20 -15.72 19.72 -10.09
C TYR A 20 -17.11 20.30 -10.36
N ASP A 21 -17.59 21.22 -9.50
CA ASP A 21 -18.89 21.88 -9.67
C ASP A 21 -18.97 22.65 -11.00
N ARG A 22 -17.91 23.38 -11.35
CA ARG A 22 -17.86 24.16 -12.60
C ARG A 22 -17.97 23.29 -13.85
N MET A 23 -17.36 22.12 -13.85
CA MET A 23 -17.27 21.25 -15.04
C MET A 23 -18.44 20.26 -15.13
N HIS A 24 -18.86 19.70 -14.00
CA HIS A 24 -19.78 18.57 -13.95
C HIS A 24 -21.13 18.91 -13.29
N GLY A 25 -21.25 20.07 -12.62
CA GLY A 25 -22.47 20.48 -11.94
C GLY A 25 -22.74 19.64 -10.70
N LEU A 26 -22.46 20.19 -9.52
CA LEU A 26 -22.58 19.46 -8.27
C LEU A 26 -24.03 19.13 -7.95
N VAL A 27 -24.30 17.84 -7.67
CA VAL A 27 -25.62 17.36 -7.25
C VAL A 27 -25.65 17.00 -5.78
N ARG A 28 -26.86 16.92 -5.21
CA ARG A 28 -27.07 16.54 -3.81
C ARG A 28 -26.43 15.19 -3.47
N GLU A 29 -26.48 14.23 -4.40
CA GLU A 29 -25.93 12.89 -4.21
C GLU A 29 -24.41 12.88 -3.96
N ASP A 30 -23.65 13.81 -4.55
CA ASP A 30 -22.22 13.94 -4.28
C ASP A 30 -21.97 14.32 -2.82
N ILE A 31 -22.74 15.29 -2.30
CA ILE A 31 -22.64 15.76 -0.92
C ILE A 31 -23.05 14.65 0.05
N GLU A 32 -24.11 13.91 -0.25
CA GLU A 32 -24.60 12.81 0.58
C GLU A 32 -23.58 11.67 0.65
N LYS A 33 -23.01 11.26 -0.49
CA LYS A 33 -21.94 10.24 -0.55
C LYS A 33 -20.71 10.66 0.24
N VAL A 34 -20.27 11.91 0.09
CA VAL A 34 -19.11 12.45 0.82
C VAL A 34 -19.35 12.47 2.33
N ASN A 35 -20.50 12.96 2.78
CA ASN A 35 -20.83 12.95 4.22
C ASN A 35 -20.90 11.53 4.77
N ALA A 36 -21.47 10.60 4.01
CA ALA A 36 -21.50 9.19 4.39
C ALA A 36 -20.10 8.57 4.45
N MET A 37 -19.17 8.97 3.58
CA MET A 37 -17.77 8.55 3.64
C MET A 37 -17.03 9.14 4.83
N VAL A 38 -17.21 10.43 5.11
CA VAL A 38 -16.64 11.10 6.29
C VAL A 38 -17.11 10.40 7.56
N GLU A 39 -18.42 10.18 7.72
CA GLU A 39 -18.97 9.50 8.90
C GLU A 39 -18.37 8.10 9.05
N HIS A 40 -18.29 7.33 7.96
CA HIS A 40 -17.70 5.98 7.97
C HIS A 40 -16.22 5.99 8.38
N ILE A 41 -15.45 6.93 7.84
CA ILE A 41 -14.05 7.13 8.20
C ILE A 41 -13.93 7.48 9.68
N GLU A 42 -14.59 8.53 10.12
CA GLU A 42 -14.43 9.07 11.48
C GLU A 42 -14.92 8.07 12.55
N LYS A 43 -15.96 7.29 12.25
CA LYS A 43 -16.49 6.22 13.13
C LYS A 43 -15.55 5.02 13.28
N THR A 44 -14.70 4.75 12.29
CA THR A 44 -13.80 3.59 12.28
C THR A 44 -12.41 3.90 12.81
N ARG A 45 -12.12 5.17 13.13
CA ARG A 45 -10.84 5.59 13.72
C ARG A 45 -10.70 5.15 15.18
N SER A 46 -9.45 5.01 15.60
CA SER A 46 -9.05 4.59 16.95
C SER A 46 -7.80 5.35 17.37
N ASP A 47 -7.68 5.61 18.67
CA ASP A 47 -6.45 6.08 19.33
C ASP A 47 -5.65 4.93 19.96
N TRP A 48 -6.14 3.69 19.88
CA TRP A 48 -5.47 2.49 20.38
C TRP A 48 -4.72 1.72 19.30
N TYR A 49 -5.17 1.82 18.05
CA TYR A 49 -4.62 1.03 16.96
C TYR A 49 -4.71 1.76 15.60
N PRO A 50 -3.61 1.83 14.81
CA PRO A 50 -3.61 2.49 13.51
C PRO A 50 -4.59 1.88 12.50
N ARG A 51 -5.17 2.71 11.65
CA ARG A 51 -6.09 2.31 10.58
C ARG A 51 -5.60 2.82 9.22
N THR A 52 -5.93 2.10 8.16
CA THR A 52 -5.67 2.54 6.78
C THR A 52 -6.18 3.97 6.54
N GLY A 53 -5.33 4.81 5.96
CA GLY A 53 -5.56 6.23 5.73
C GLY A 53 -5.24 7.15 6.93
N ASP A 54 -4.80 6.61 8.07
CA ASP A 54 -4.19 7.43 9.13
C ASP A 54 -2.82 7.98 8.69
N SER A 55 -2.32 8.97 9.43
CA SER A 55 -1.00 9.54 9.20
C SER A 55 0.00 9.08 10.26
N LEU A 56 1.25 8.83 9.86
CA LEU A 56 2.32 8.41 10.76
C LEU A 56 3.64 9.10 10.40
N PHE A 57 4.36 9.64 11.37
CA PHE A 57 5.73 10.13 11.16
C PHE A 57 6.75 9.30 11.95
N LEU A 58 7.92 9.11 11.35
CA LEU A 58 9.06 8.45 11.97
C LEU A 58 9.88 9.48 12.75
N ILE A 59 10.37 9.10 13.92
CA ILE A 59 11.25 9.91 14.75
C ILE A 59 12.65 9.30 14.72
N SER A 60 13.64 10.01 14.18
CA SER A 60 15.03 9.52 14.15
C SER A 60 15.61 9.37 15.57
N GLY A 61 16.73 8.64 15.71
CA GLY A 61 17.44 8.54 16.99
C GLY A 61 17.89 9.90 17.56
N TYR A 62 17.98 10.93 16.73
CA TYR A 62 18.27 12.32 17.12
C TYR A 62 17.02 13.16 17.44
N GLY A 63 15.83 12.57 17.37
CA GLY A 63 14.56 13.24 17.64
C GLY A 63 13.98 14.02 16.45
N GLU A 64 14.56 13.89 15.26
CA GLU A 64 14.06 14.55 14.05
C GLU A 64 12.84 13.83 13.49
N ARG A 65 11.83 14.60 13.05
CA ARG A 65 10.59 14.05 12.48
C ARG A 65 10.69 13.96 10.96
N SER A 66 10.32 12.80 10.42
CA SER A 66 10.11 12.64 8.99
C SER A 66 8.89 13.45 8.51
N ARG A 67 8.73 13.55 7.19
CA ARG A 67 7.43 13.87 6.59
C ARG A 67 6.40 12.80 6.98
N PRO A 68 5.10 13.16 7.07
CA PRO A 68 4.07 12.18 7.39
C PRO A 68 3.89 11.19 6.24
N PHE A 69 3.89 9.91 6.58
CA PHE A 69 3.47 8.80 5.76
C PHE A 69 1.97 8.57 5.92
N PHE A 70 1.35 7.94 4.93
CA PHE A 70 0.03 7.32 5.07
C PHE A 70 0.17 5.88 5.53
N VAL A 71 -0.72 5.46 6.42
CA VAL A 71 -0.94 4.04 6.69
C VAL A 71 -1.65 3.43 5.48
N ASP A 72 -0.92 2.65 4.67
CA ASP A 72 -1.41 1.98 3.47
C ASP A 72 -2.28 0.78 3.85
N ALA A 73 -1.74 -0.09 4.71
CA ALA A 73 -2.43 -1.27 5.17
C ALA A 73 -1.95 -1.68 6.56
N VAL A 74 -2.81 -2.42 7.26
CA VAL A 74 -2.49 -2.99 8.56
C VAL A 74 -2.81 -4.47 8.55
N TYR A 75 -1.80 -5.29 8.83
CA TYR A 75 -1.86 -6.76 8.80
C TYR A 75 -1.35 -7.34 10.12
N GLY A 76 -2.26 -7.55 11.07
CA GLY A 76 -1.88 -8.02 12.42
C GLY A 76 -0.89 -7.05 13.07
N ASP A 77 0.29 -7.52 13.43
CA ASP A 77 1.30 -6.66 14.05
C ASP A 77 2.15 -5.86 13.05
N ASN A 78 1.85 -5.93 11.74
CA ASN A 78 2.60 -5.23 10.70
C ASN A 78 1.78 -4.07 10.13
N ILE A 79 2.41 -2.90 10.04
CA ILE A 79 1.83 -1.70 9.44
C ILE A 79 2.68 -1.33 8.23
N VAL A 80 2.00 -1.20 7.09
CA VAL A 80 2.62 -0.76 5.84
C VAL A 80 2.38 0.74 5.71
N LEU A 81 3.47 1.48 5.58
CA LEU A 81 3.48 2.92 5.41
C LEU A 81 3.86 3.27 3.99
N ARG A 82 3.26 4.34 3.47
CA ARG A 82 3.54 4.85 2.13
C ARG A 82 3.84 6.34 2.18
N ASN A 83 4.95 6.72 1.54
CA ASN A 83 5.24 8.11 1.25
C ASN A 83 4.42 8.52 0.02
N PHE A 84 3.22 9.03 0.24
CA PHE A 84 2.30 9.39 -0.83
C PHE A 84 2.10 10.91 -0.87
N SER A 85 2.50 11.55 -1.96
CA SER A 85 2.46 13.01 -2.12
C SER A 85 1.13 13.54 -2.66
N ARG A 86 0.19 12.66 -3.02
CA ARG A 86 -1.12 12.99 -3.59
C ARG A 86 -2.25 12.72 -2.58
N VAL A 87 -3.48 13.04 -2.98
CA VAL A 87 -4.68 12.69 -2.21
C VAL A 87 -5.11 11.26 -2.56
N PRO A 88 -5.21 10.34 -1.58
CA PRO A 88 -5.58 8.95 -1.82
C PRO A 88 -7.03 8.83 -2.31
N PHE A 89 -7.23 7.97 -3.31
CA PHE A 89 -8.57 7.49 -3.66
C PHE A 89 -9.03 6.52 -2.59
N VAL A 90 -10.29 6.59 -2.17
CA VAL A 90 -10.78 5.71 -1.10
C VAL A 90 -12.12 5.07 -1.44
N SER A 91 -12.25 3.84 -0.96
CA SER A 91 -13.49 3.08 -0.99
C SER A 91 -13.81 2.53 0.40
N ARG A 92 -15.09 2.20 0.64
CA ARG A 92 -15.50 1.61 1.90
C ARG A 92 -14.96 0.20 2.04
N ASP A 93 -14.50 -0.10 3.25
CA ASP A 93 -14.13 -1.44 3.68
C ASP A 93 -14.89 -1.83 4.96
N LYS A 94 -14.99 -3.13 5.22
CA LYS A 94 -15.60 -3.67 6.45
C LYS A 94 -14.91 -3.14 7.72
N LYS A 95 -13.58 -2.96 7.68
CA LYS A 95 -12.77 -2.52 8.83
C LYS A 95 -12.43 -1.03 8.81
N GLY A 96 -12.94 -0.28 7.83
CA GLY A 96 -12.62 1.13 7.63
C GLY A 96 -12.65 1.51 6.16
N ILE A 97 -11.51 1.83 5.58
CA ILE A 97 -11.40 2.18 4.16
C ILE A 97 -10.27 1.40 3.50
N LYS A 98 -10.40 1.17 2.19
CA LYS A 98 -9.24 0.86 1.34
C LYS A 98 -8.77 2.16 0.69
N CYS A 99 -7.46 2.36 0.67
CA CYS A 99 -6.82 3.48 0.00
C CYS A 99 -6.14 2.98 -1.26
N ASP A 100 -6.48 3.56 -2.40
CA ASP A 100 -5.75 3.36 -3.63
C ASP A 100 -4.64 4.41 -3.73
N MET A 101 -3.42 3.95 -3.49
CA MET A 101 -2.20 4.73 -3.53
C MET A 101 -1.19 4.04 -4.44
N HIS A 102 -1.40 4.17 -5.75
CA HIS A 102 -0.49 3.64 -6.76
C HIS A 102 0.93 4.19 -6.61
N GLY A 103 1.92 3.31 -6.80
CA GLY A 103 3.33 3.64 -6.91
C GLY A 103 4.01 3.98 -5.58
N GLY A 104 5.28 3.60 -5.46
CA GLY A 104 6.17 4.00 -4.38
C GLY A 104 6.64 2.86 -3.48
N GLU A 105 7.84 3.07 -2.94
CA GLU A 105 8.45 2.28 -1.88
C GLU A 105 7.60 2.30 -0.61
N CYS A 106 7.48 1.15 0.04
CA CYS A 106 6.73 1.00 1.28
C CYS A 106 7.67 0.81 2.46
N VAL A 107 7.30 1.33 3.62
CA VAL A 107 8.02 1.10 4.87
C VAL A 107 7.20 0.17 5.76
N LEU A 108 7.82 -0.86 6.28
CA LEU A 108 7.20 -1.79 7.21
C LEU A 108 7.58 -1.44 8.64
N VAL A 109 6.59 -1.22 9.51
CA VAL A 109 6.79 -1.00 10.96
C VAL A 109 5.93 -1.95 11.77
N LYS A 110 6.31 -2.21 13.02
CA LYS A 110 5.51 -3.04 13.93
C LYS A 110 4.48 -2.20 14.68
N ALA A 111 3.26 -2.71 14.82
CA ALA A 111 2.19 -2.03 15.54
C ALA A 111 2.57 -1.69 16.99
N GLY A 112 3.35 -2.54 17.66
CA GLY A 112 3.85 -2.31 19.01
C GLY A 112 4.81 -1.12 19.15
N ASP A 113 5.43 -0.67 18.05
CA ASP A 113 6.36 0.46 18.04
C ASP A 113 5.66 1.80 17.77
N VAL A 114 4.37 1.76 17.42
CA VAL A 114 3.58 2.92 17.03
C VAL A 114 2.78 3.46 18.21
N ARG A 115 2.83 4.77 18.42
CA ARG A 115 2.15 5.47 19.52
C ARG A 115 1.22 6.55 19.00
N PHE A 116 0.03 6.63 19.58
CA PHE A 116 -0.92 7.67 19.24
C PHE A 116 -0.38 9.03 19.67
N LYS A 117 -0.46 10.01 18.76
CA LYS A 117 -0.01 11.37 19.04
C LYS A 117 -1.17 12.32 19.27
N ALA A 118 -2.04 12.42 18.28
CA ALA A 118 -3.14 13.38 18.27
C ALA A 118 -4.17 13.02 17.21
N TRP A 119 -5.34 13.64 17.31
CA TRP A 119 -6.29 13.69 16.21
C TRP A 119 -5.90 14.79 15.22
N THR A 120 -5.99 14.50 13.93
CA THR A 120 -5.71 15.46 12.85
C THR A 120 -6.74 15.32 11.73
N THR A 121 -6.54 16.06 10.64
CA THR A 121 -7.38 16.04 9.45
C THR A 121 -6.63 15.40 8.29
N GLY A 122 -7.22 14.35 7.72
CA GLY A 122 -6.76 13.71 6.48
C GLY A 122 -7.62 14.12 5.30
N ARG A 123 -6.99 14.32 4.14
CA ARG A 123 -7.69 14.61 2.88
C ARG A 123 -7.79 13.35 2.03
N PHE A 124 -8.98 13.12 1.48
CA PHE A 124 -9.32 11.95 0.67
C PHE A 124 -10.09 12.37 -0.58
N LYS A 125 -10.16 11.48 -1.57
CA LYS A 125 -11.00 11.67 -2.75
C LYS A 125 -11.72 10.40 -3.20
N HIS A 126 -12.82 10.58 -3.91
CA HIS A 126 -13.51 9.52 -4.66
C HIS A 126 -14.17 10.10 -5.92
N TRP A 127 -14.72 9.24 -6.78
CA TRP A 127 -15.46 9.69 -7.96
C TRP A 127 -16.78 10.34 -7.55
N GLY A 128 -17.10 11.48 -8.15
CA GLY A 128 -18.44 12.06 -8.06
C GLY A 128 -19.44 11.28 -8.93
N HIS A 129 -20.65 11.79 -9.06
CA HIS A 129 -21.75 11.11 -9.74
C HIS A 129 -21.50 10.82 -11.24
N TYR A 130 -20.67 11.64 -11.92
CA TYR A 130 -20.23 11.38 -13.30
C TYR A 130 -19.26 10.21 -13.46
N GLY A 131 -18.72 9.67 -12.36
CA GLY A 131 -17.79 8.54 -12.39
C GLY A 131 -16.37 8.92 -12.80
N ALA A 132 -15.64 7.93 -13.35
CA ALA A 132 -14.24 8.07 -13.72
C ALA A 132 -14.08 8.87 -15.02
N CYS A 133 -13.96 10.19 -14.90
CA CYS A 133 -13.71 11.11 -16.00
C CYS A 133 -12.73 12.22 -15.60
N GLU A 134 -12.27 13.01 -16.57
CA GLU A 134 -11.37 14.14 -16.32
C GLU A 134 -12.01 15.14 -15.34
N ASN A 135 -11.29 15.45 -14.25
CA ASN A 135 -11.78 16.29 -13.15
C ASN A 135 -13.07 15.78 -12.49
N GLY A 136 -13.40 14.48 -12.63
CA GLY A 136 -14.59 13.84 -12.07
C GLY A 136 -14.46 13.44 -10.59
N GLU A 137 -13.31 13.71 -9.98
CA GLU A 137 -13.04 13.43 -8.58
C GLU A 137 -13.52 14.53 -7.64
N VAL A 138 -14.06 14.11 -6.49
CA VAL A 138 -14.43 14.99 -5.39
C VAL A 138 -13.57 14.74 -4.17
N TYR A 139 -13.23 15.81 -3.47
CA TYR A 139 -12.31 15.90 -2.36
C TYR A 139 -13.05 16.20 -1.07
N TYR A 140 -12.57 15.65 0.03
CA TYR A 140 -13.10 15.90 1.37
C TYR A 140 -12.08 15.59 2.44
N ASP A 141 -12.31 16.18 3.61
CA ASP A 141 -11.46 16.11 4.78
C ASP A 141 -12.19 15.32 5.88
N ALA A 142 -11.50 14.40 6.55
CA ALA A 142 -12.04 13.59 7.64
C ALA A 142 -11.07 13.59 8.83
N LYS A 143 -11.60 13.46 10.04
CA LYS A 143 -10.80 13.26 11.25
C LYS A 143 -10.07 11.91 11.17
N ILE A 144 -8.76 11.93 11.35
CA ILE A 144 -7.89 10.74 11.36
C ILE A 144 -6.96 10.77 12.58
N ALA A 145 -6.38 9.63 12.93
CA ALA A 145 -5.34 9.59 13.93
C ALA A 145 -3.97 9.95 13.31
N LEU A 146 -3.18 10.69 14.06
CA LEU A 146 -1.77 10.95 13.81
C LEU A 146 -0.96 10.09 14.78
N TRP A 147 -0.04 9.31 14.23
CA TRP A 147 0.80 8.37 14.95
C TRP A 147 2.27 8.77 14.87
N GLU A 148 3.05 8.33 15.85
CA GLU A 148 4.50 8.44 15.85
C GLU A 148 5.14 7.07 16.07
N CYS A 149 6.24 6.81 15.38
CA CYS A 149 7.03 5.59 15.55
C CYS A 149 8.49 5.99 15.70
N GLY A 150 9.19 5.40 16.68
CA GLY A 150 10.65 5.49 16.69
C GLY A 150 11.17 4.89 15.39
N ALA A 151 12.07 5.59 14.70
CA ALA A 151 12.70 5.03 13.52
C ALA A 151 13.42 3.74 13.95
N PRO A 152 13.25 2.62 13.22
CA PRO A 152 14.03 1.43 13.49
C PRO A 152 15.52 1.81 13.47
N GLU A 153 16.35 1.16 14.30
CA GLU A 153 17.78 1.48 14.46
C GLU A 153 18.61 1.19 13.19
N GLN A 154 18.32 1.78 12.03
CA GLN A 154 19.22 1.98 10.89
C GLN A 154 18.76 3.20 10.05
N PRO A 155 19.70 3.98 9.49
CA PRO A 155 19.37 5.18 8.74
C PRO A 155 18.84 4.78 7.36
N GLU A 156 17.69 5.32 6.98
CA GLU A 156 16.93 5.02 5.74
C GLU A 156 16.07 3.74 5.87
N SER A 157 14.76 3.98 5.92
CA SER A 157 13.72 2.97 5.96
C SER A 157 13.95 1.88 4.93
N ARG A 158 13.96 0.63 5.38
CA ARG A 158 13.95 -0.58 4.55
C ARG A 158 12.75 -0.57 3.60
N GLU A 159 12.99 -0.15 2.37
CA GLU A 159 11.95 -0.03 1.36
C GLU A 159 11.56 -1.40 0.81
N TRP A 160 10.28 -1.73 0.91
CA TRP A 160 9.71 -2.96 0.39
C TRP A 160 9.01 -2.71 -0.93
N PHE A 161 9.17 -3.64 -1.86
CA PHE A 161 8.37 -3.69 -3.08
C PHE A 161 7.05 -4.42 -2.78
N LYS A 162 5.93 -3.80 -3.14
CA LYS A 162 4.58 -4.33 -2.91
C LYS A 162 4.06 -4.96 -4.19
N ILE A 163 3.68 -6.22 -4.11
CA ILE A 163 3.13 -7.01 -5.22
C ILE A 163 1.68 -7.39 -4.91
N HIS A 164 0.78 -7.15 -5.85
CA HIS A 164 -0.60 -7.61 -5.77
C HIS A 164 -0.76 -8.99 -6.42
N ILE A 165 -1.28 -9.95 -5.65
CA ILE A 165 -1.45 -11.35 -6.05
C ILE A 165 -2.90 -11.75 -5.83
N ARG A 166 -3.46 -12.50 -6.78
CA ARG A 166 -4.79 -13.10 -6.69
C ARG A 166 -4.69 -14.61 -6.81
N LYS A 167 -5.27 -15.32 -5.84
CA LYS A 167 -5.41 -16.77 -5.84
C LYS A 167 -6.63 -17.20 -6.65
N ASN A 168 -6.38 -17.99 -7.69
CA ASN A 168 -7.40 -18.61 -8.51
C ASN A 168 -7.80 -19.98 -7.95
N THR A 169 -9.10 -20.24 -7.90
CA THR A 169 -9.66 -21.53 -7.45
C THR A 169 -10.17 -22.39 -8.61
N ARG A 170 -10.12 -21.88 -9.85
CA ARG A 170 -10.58 -22.60 -11.03
C ARG A 170 -9.43 -23.39 -11.67
N PRO A 171 -9.66 -24.64 -12.10
CA PRO A 171 -8.65 -25.42 -12.81
C PRO A 171 -8.44 -24.87 -14.23
N GLY A 172 -7.21 -24.97 -14.75
CA GLY A 172 -6.88 -24.67 -16.15
C GLY A 172 -5.97 -23.46 -16.40
N GLY A 173 -5.25 -22.96 -15.40
CA GLY A 173 -4.28 -21.87 -15.53
C GLY A 173 -3.42 -21.74 -14.26
N ASP A 174 -2.66 -20.65 -14.17
CA ASP A 174 -1.82 -20.39 -13.00
C ASP A 174 -2.68 -20.17 -11.74
N MET A 175 -2.30 -20.87 -10.66
CA MET A 175 -2.98 -20.80 -9.37
C MET A 175 -2.89 -19.40 -8.74
N TYR A 176 -1.80 -18.68 -8.99
CA TYR A 176 -1.59 -17.31 -8.56
C TYR A 176 -1.36 -16.42 -9.76
N THR A 177 -2.07 -15.30 -9.81
CA THR A 177 -2.02 -14.32 -10.92
C THR A 177 -2.01 -12.90 -10.37
N GLY A 178 -1.80 -11.90 -11.22
CA GLY A 178 -1.73 -10.50 -10.82
C GLY A 178 -0.51 -9.84 -11.44
N GLU A 179 0.33 -9.22 -10.62
CA GLU A 179 1.62 -8.68 -11.07
C GLU A 179 2.69 -9.77 -11.22
N ILE A 180 2.49 -10.93 -10.60
CA ILE A 180 3.26 -12.16 -10.84
C ILE A 180 2.31 -13.30 -11.21
N SER A 181 2.87 -14.34 -11.83
CA SER A 181 2.14 -15.56 -12.16
C SER A 181 2.88 -16.78 -11.62
N CYS A 182 2.20 -17.61 -10.83
CA CYS A 182 2.76 -18.86 -10.31
C CYS A 182 1.78 -20.00 -10.56
N LYS A 183 2.30 -21.10 -11.11
CA LYS A 183 1.50 -22.28 -11.48
C LYS A 183 0.82 -22.92 -10.27
N ASP A 184 1.53 -22.99 -9.14
CA ASP A 184 1.12 -23.69 -7.92
C ASP A 184 1.72 -23.05 -6.66
N GLU A 185 1.45 -23.67 -5.51
CA GLU A 185 1.97 -23.27 -4.19
C GLU A 185 3.50 -23.30 -4.13
N ASP A 186 4.14 -24.27 -4.78
CA ASP A 186 5.59 -24.42 -4.76
C ASP A 186 6.25 -23.30 -5.56
N GLY A 187 5.68 -22.90 -6.70
CA GLY A 187 6.11 -21.75 -7.48
C GLY A 187 5.99 -20.44 -6.70
N LEU A 188 4.89 -20.24 -5.96
CA LEU A 188 4.74 -19.07 -5.11
C LEU A 188 5.74 -19.07 -3.96
N ARG A 189 5.93 -20.22 -3.30
CA ARG A 189 6.90 -20.36 -2.21
C ARG A 189 8.32 -20.09 -2.70
N GLN A 190 8.68 -20.59 -3.88
CA GLN A 190 9.98 -20.31 -4.49
C GLN A 190 10.14 -18.81 -4.76
N PHE A 191 9.12 -18.14 -5.30
CA PHE A 191 9.18 -16.69 -5.53
C PHE A 191 9.37 -15.91 -4.22
N VAL A 192 8.64 -16.29 -3.18
CA VAL A 192 8.77 -15.71 -1.83
C VAL A 192 10.19 -15.90 -1.29
N ASP A 193 10.71 -17.13 -1.34
CA ASP A 193 12.04 -17.45 -0.83
C ASP A 193 13.14 -16.72 -1.63
N ASP A 194 12.99 -16.62 -2.95
CA ASP A 194 13.94 -15.92 -3.80
C ASP A 194 14.01 -14.42 -3.49
N HIS A 195 12.91 -13.80 -3.07
CA HIS A 195 12.79 -12.35 -2.89
C HIS A 195 12.59 -11.91 -1.44
N GLU A 196 12.87 -12.76 -0.45
CA GLU A 196 12.67 -12.45 0.99
C GLU A 196 11.24 -11.95 1.27
N GLY A 197 10.26 -12.59 0.63
CA GLY A 197 8.87 -12.14 0.59
C GLY A 197 8.07 -12.42 1.87
N PHE A 198 7.06 -11.59 2.11
CA PHE A 198 6.03 -11.80 3.13
C PHE A 198 4.66 -11.63 2.51
N ILE A 199 3.83 -12.67 2.60
CA ILE A 199 2.47 -12.65 2.06
C ILE A 199 1.48 -12.28 3.16
N PHE A 200 0.59 -11.35 2.81
CA PHE A 200 -0.55 -10.92 3.59
C PHE A 200 -1.82 -11.28 2.82
N ALA A 201 -2.65 -12.16 3.38
CA ALA A 201 -3.95 -12.52 2.83
C ALA A 201 -5.05 -11.94 3.71
N GLU A 202 -6.06 -11.32 3.09
CA GLU A 202 -7.31 -11.00 3.80
C GLU A 202 -8.14 -12.28 3.96
N GLU A 203 -8.74 -12.46 5.14
CA GLU A 203 -9.65 -13.58 5.41
C GLU A 203 -10.83 -13.58 4.42
N ASP A 204 -11.13 -14.73 3.84
CA ASP A 204 -12.16 -14.93 2.80
C ASP A 204 -11.95 -14.12 1.51
N SER A 205 -10.74 -13.62 1.24
CA SER A 205 -10.41 -12.91 0.00
C SER A 205 -9.47 -13.74 -0.89
N PRO A 206 -9.73 -13.82 -2.21
CA PRO A 206 -8.75 -14.34 -3.15
C PRO A 206 -7.59 -13.36 -3.38
N GLU A 207 -7.74 -12.10 -2.96
CA GLU A 207 -6.70 -11.06 -3.11
C GLU A 207 -5.71 -11.13 -1.95
N MET A 208 -4.44 -11.05 -2.30
CA MET A 208 -3.28 -11.14 -1.43
C MET A 208 -2.29 -10.02 -1.79
N VAL A 209 -1.48 -9.62 -0.82
CA VAL A 209 -0.40 -8.65 -1.02
C VAL A 209 0.88 -9.29 -0.54
N MET A 210 1.93 -9.21 -1.35
CA MET A 210 3.27 -9.60 -0.93
C MET A 210 4.17 -8.37 -0.81
N LEU A 211 4.95 -8.31 0.26
CA LEU A 211 6.07 -7.38 0.35
C LEU A 211 7.36 -8.17 0.15
N CYS A 212 8.21 -7.76 -0.78
CA CYS A 212 9.44 -8.47 -1.10
C CYS A 212 10.56 -7.50 -1.49
N PHE A 213 11.76 -8.05 -1.67
CA PHE A 213 12.87 -7.37 -2.30
C PHE A 213 12.54 -7.11 -3.77
N ARG A 214 13.10 -6.03 -4.31
CA ARG A 214 13.04 -5.74 -5.75
C ARG A 214 13.74 -6.85 -6.52
N HIS A 215 13.26 -7.14 -7.71
CA HIS A 215 13.85 -8.10 -8.61
C HIS A 215 14.71 -7.40 -9.68
N SER A 216 15.86 -7.97 -9.99
CA SER A 216 16.71 -7.57 -11.11
C SER A 216 17.30 -8.80 -11.80
N ASP A 217 17.33 -8.77 -13.13
CA ASP A 217 18.01 -9.76 -13.95
C ASP A 217 19.32 -9.15 -14.47
N MET A 218 20.44 -9.89 -14.38
CA MET A 218 21.74 -9.41 -14.87
C MET A 218 22.50 -10.50 -15.60
N ARG A 219 22.68 -10.32 -16.91
CA ARG A 219 23.51 -11.22 -17.71
C ARG A 219 24.99 -10.95 -17.46
N ILE A 220 25.79 -11.99 -17.21
CA ILE A 220 27.23 -11.88 -16.97
C ILE A 220 28.06 -12.77 -17.89
N SER A 221 29.37 -12.53 -17.93
CA SER A 221 30.30 -13.38 -18.68
C SER A 221 30.58 -14.70 -17.96
N PRO A 222 30.99 -15.78 -18.67
CA PRO A 222 31.37 -17.04 -18.03
C PRO A 222 32.50 -16.88 -16.99
N GLU A 223 33.44 -15.97 -17.23
CA GLU A 223 34.54 -15.69 -16.29
C GLU A 223 34.06 -15.05 -14.99
N GLU A 224 33.06 -14.18 -15.05
CA GLU A 224 32.44 -13.58 -13.87
C GLU A 224 31.59 -14.62 -13.13
N TRP A 225 30.84 -15.44 -13.89
CA TRP A 225 30.03 -16.52 -13.35
C TRP A 225 30.86 -17.51 -12.54
N GLU A 226 31.98 -17.99 -13.07
CA GLU A 226 32.85 -18.94 -12.36
C GLU A 226 33.42 -18.36 -11.06
N LYS A 227 33.66 -17.05 -11.00
CA LYS A 227 34.18 -16.36 -9.80
C LYS A 227 33.14 -16.15 -8.70
N MET A 228 31.85 -16.21 -9.03
CA MET A 228 30.78 -16.02 -8.04
C MET A 228 30.67 -17.24 -7.12
N ASP A 229 30.93 -17.04 -5.84
CA ASP A 229 30.73 -18.04 -4.79
C ASP A 229 29.25 -18.05 -4.33
N CYS A 230 28.36 -18.49 -5.23
CA CYS A 230 26.93 -18.60 -4.97
C CYS A 230 26.41 -19.93 -5.52
N PRO A 231 25.43 -20.58 -4.84
CA PRO A 231 24.84 -21.80 -5.32
C PRO A 231 24.10 -21.56 -6.65
N VAL A 232 24.24 -22.51 -7.57
CA VAL A 232 23.48 -22.52 -8.83
C VAL A 232 22.09 -23.06 -8.57
N SER A 233 21.08 -22.36 -9.07
CA SER A 233 19.68 -22.76 -9.10
C SER A 233 19.17 -22.71 -10.54
N VAL A 234 17.99 -23.25 -10.80
CA VAL A 234 17.32 -23.11 -12.10
C VAL A 234 16.07 -22.26 -11.94
N ARG A 235 15.92 -21.22 -12.75
CA ARG A 235 14.77 -20.31 -12.75
C ARG A 235 14.32 -20.00 -14.17
N GLU A 236 13.05 -19.64 -14.31
CA GLU A 236 12.51 -19.17 -15.57
C GLU A 236 12.84 -17.68 -15.72
N ILE A 237 13.70 -17.33 -16.68
CA ILE A 237 14.04 -15.95 -17.05
C ILE A 237 13.61 -15.76 -18.51
N TYR A 238 12.76 -14.75 -18.76
CA TYR A 238 12.19 -14.43 -20.08
C TYR A 238 11.58 -15.64 -20.82
N GLY A 239 10.90 -16.53 -20.09
CA GLY A 239 10.22 -17.71 -20.66
C GLY A 239 11.13 -18.91 -20.92
N GLN A 240 12.39 -18.86 -20.46
CA GLN A 240 13.34 -19.96 -20.61
C GLN A 240 13.89 -20.37 -19.25
N MET A 241 13.99 -21.68 -19.01
CA MET A 241 14.68 -22.21 -17.83
C MET A 241 16.19 -22.00 -18.00
N GLN A 242 16.77 -21.24 -17.08
CA GLN A 242 18.19 -20.87 -17.08
C GLN A 242 18.82 -21.23 -15.73
N GLU A 243 20.10 -21.59 -15.76
CA GLU A 243 20.90 -21.66 -14.55
C GLU A 243 21.14 -20.24 -14.05
N VAL A 244 20.89 -20.00 -12.77
CA VAL A 244 21.01 -18.69 -12.15
C VAL A 244 21.79 -18.76 -10.84
N LYS A 245 22.52 -17.69 -10.53
CA LYS A 245 23.06 -17.42 -9.19
C LYS A 245 22.28 -16.25 -8.60
N ILE A 246 21.66 -16.48 -7.44
CA ILE A 246 20.79 -15.50 -6.79
C ILE A 246 21.57 -14.80 -5.69
N VAL A 247 21.67 -13.47 -5.78
CA VAL A 247 22.31 -12.64 -4.75
C VAL A 247 21.27 -11.70 -4.15
N LYS A 248 21.26 -11.61 -2.83
CA LYS A 248 20.32 -10.79 -2.07
C LYS A 248 21.08 -9.69 -1.32
N ASP A 249 20.84 -8.45 -1.68
CA ASP A 249 21.34 -7.29 -0.96
C ASP A 249 20.31 -6.84 0.08
N HIS A 250 20.53 -7.24 1.33
CA HIS A 250 19.68 -6.84 2.46
C HIS A 250 19.82 -5.36 2.85
N LYS A 251 20.81 -4.63 2.34
CA LYS A 251 20.92 -3.18 2.56
C LYS A 251 19.99 -2.41 1.63
N THR A 252 19.92 -2.80 0.36
CA THR A 252 19.10 -2.13 -0.66
C THR A 252 17.78 -2.83 -0.96
N HIS A 253 17.51 -3.96 -0.30
CA HIS A 253 16.33 -4.80 -0.53
C HIS A 253 16.18 -5.19 -2.01
N LEU A 254 17.29 -5.65 -2.60
CA LEU A 254 17.38 -6.07 -4.00
C LEU A 254 17.77 -7.54 -4.08
N THR A 255 17.09 -8.28 -4.94
CA THR A 255 17.45 -9.63 -5.36
C THR A 255 17.86 -9.56 -6.81
N THR A 256 19.09 -9.99 -7.11
CA THR A 256 19.61 -10.06 -8.48
C THR A 256 19.80 -11.51 -8.90
N PHE A 257 19.20 -11.88 -10.03
CA PHE A 257 19.43 -13.14 -10.71
C PHE A 257 20.52 -12.91 -11.76
N TYR A 258 21.68 -13.53 -11.52
CA TYR A 258 22.75 -13.57 -12.50
C TYR A 258 22.58 -14.80 -13.40
N TYR A 259 22.82 -14.67 -14.70
CA TYR A 259 22.72 -15.74 -15.71
C TYR A 259 23.58 -15.47 -16.96
#